data_AF-A0A4E0QWW0-F1
#
_entry.id   AF-A0A4E0QWW0-F1
#
_cell.length_a   1.000
_cell.length_b   1.000
_cell.length_c   1.000
_cell.angle_alpha   90.00
_cell.angle_beta   90.00
_cell.angle_gamma   90.00
#
_symmetry.space_group_name_H-M   'P 1'
#
loop_
_entity.id
_entity.type
_entity.pdbx_description
1 polymer ?
#
loop_
_entity_poly.entity_id
_entity_poly.type
_entity_poly.pdbx_seq_one_letter_code
_entity_poly.pdbx_strand_id
1 'polypeptide(L)'
;MLAATRPHSGALNQYVYGVHSVLSAICFRQRIIHKLYIKSDLSEEKGSHEILSNWKKRIENAASEAEIPVVQTSNAHLSKMVNGRPHQGFVLEASQIPVKAINRRTVFDLFDTKSLGLQNPSTNMVNRHVRPLILLIDHLTDVMNFGSIIRSAVFFGASALLFSPPPCVGPSPLISKLSVGALECLPLYRLTDVPHDLKLLSSAGFLLVGTAGNTGCEALNRSPVPTWLLTGDQIGVQDGINPKPLILALGSESRGLSEEVLRACHLQLRIVGSQESIVYPNDDRDSLPSSLNVAVAAGILLYQLTYLRHGPDATKSCFYFQ
;
A
#
# COMPACT_ATOMS: atom_id res chain seq x y z
N MET A 1 -29.34 24.00 -0.90
CA MET A 1 -29.92 23.11 -1.94
C MET A 1 -29.10 21.84 -1.95
N LEU A 2 -29.60 20.79 -1.29
CA LEU A 2 -28.96 19.47 -1.18
C LEU A 2 -29.08 18.76 -2.54
N ALA A 3 -27.95 18.53 -3.20
CA ALA A 3 -27.91 17.73 -4.40
C ALA A 3 -28.09 16.25 -4.00
N ALA A 4 -29.28 15.71 -4.28
CA ALA A 4 -29.58 14.30 -4.17
C ALA A 4 -28.61 13.49 -5.05
N THR A 5 -27.75 12.69 -4.41
CA THR A 5 -26.89 11.72 -5.07
C THR A 5 -27.76 10.61 -5.68
N ARG A 6 -27.85 10.60 -7.01
CA ARG A 6 -28.47 9.50 -7.77
C ARG A 6 -27.70 8.20 -7.47
N PRO A 7 -28.39 7.05 -7.27
CA PRO A 7 -27.70 5.78 -7.15
C PRO A 7 -27.07 5.43 -8.51
N HIS A 8 -25.74 5.37 -8.56
CA HIS A 8 -25.04 4.81 -9.71
C HIS A 8 -25.28 3.30 -9.75
N SER A 9 -26.30 2.89 -10.51
CA SER A 9 -26.52 1.50 -10.92
C SER A 9 -25.36 1.04 -11.81
N GLY A 10 -24.51 0.14 -11.29
CA GLY A 10 -23.48 -0.55 -12.08
C GLY A 10 -22.24 -1.03 -11.33
N ALA A 11 -21.98 -0.56 -10.10
CA ALA A 11 -20.84 -1.06 -9.33
C ALA A 11 -21.18 -2.42 -8.69
N LEU A 12 -20.40 -3.46 -9.02
CA LEU A 12 -20.46 -4.74 -8.31
C LEU A 12 -20.16 -4.53 -6.83
N ASN A 13 -21.13 -4.83 -5.96
CA ASN A 13 -20.92 -4.84 -4.51
C ASN A 13 -19.82 -5.84 -4.15
N GLN A 14 -18.95 -5.43 -3.23
CA GLN A 14 -17.93 -6.26 -2.62
C GLN A 14 -18.18 -6.40 -1.12
N TYR A 15 -17.73 -7.52 -0.56
CA TYR A 15 -17.77 -7.77 0.87
C TYR A 15 -16.35 -7.62 1.45
N VAL A 16 -16.10 -6.54 2.18
CA VAL A 16 -14.87 -6.32 2.97
C VAL A 16 -15.07 -7.00 4.32
N TYR A 17 -14.06 -7.69 4.84
CA TYR A 17 -14.24 -8.53 6.04
C TYR A 17 -13.01 -8.55 6.93
N GLY A 18 -13.23 -8.88 8.21
CA GLY A 18 -12.21 -8.82 9.24
C GLY A 18 -12.17 -7.47 9.95
N VAL A 19 -11.69 -7.50 11.20
CA VAL A 19 -11.73 -6.37 12.12
C VAL A 19 -11.07 -5.11 11.52
N HIS A 20 -9.81 -5.21 11.13
CA HIS A 20 -9.04 -4.04 10.69
C HIS A 20 -9.47 -3.52 9.32
N SER A 21 -9.83 -4.42 8.39
CA SER A 21 -10.26 -4.02 7.05
C SER A 21 -11.61 -3.32 7.09
N VAL A 22 -12.56 -3.84 7.88
CA VAL A 22 -13.87 -3.18 8.08
C VAL A 22 -13.69 -1.83 8.76
N LEU A 23 -12.93 -1.77 9.86
CA LEU A 23 -12.68 -0.52 10.57
C LEU A 23 -12.01 0.53 9.66
N SER A 24 -10.96 0.14 8.93
CA SER A 24 -10.25 1.05 8.04
C SER A 24 -11.15 1.54 6.89
N ALA A 25 -11.95 0.66 6.29
CA ALA A 25 -12.90 1.06 5.25
C ALA A 25 -13.92 2.10 5.76
N ILE A 26 -14.43 1.94 6.99
CA ILE A 26 -15.36 2.89 7.62
C ILE A 26 -14.67 4.23 7.92
N CYS A 27 -13.44 4.20 8.43
CA CYS A 27 -12.70 5.40 8.81
C CYS A 27 -12.25 6.23 7.60
N PHE A 28 -11.68 5.59 6.58
CA PHE A 28 -11.11 6.28 5.42
C PHE A 28 -12.12 6.56 4.31
N ARG A 29 -13.27 5.86 4.29
CA ARG A 29 -14.41 6.09 3.38
C ARG A 29 -14.05 6.23 1.91
N GLN A 30 -13.05 5.48 1.44
CA GLN A 30 -12.71 5.45 0.02
C GLN A 30 -13.79 4.76 -0.82
N ARG A 31 -14.61 3.91 -0.19
CA ARG A 31 -15.71 3.16 -0.81
C ARG A 31 -17.04 3.81 -0.49
N ILE A 32 -18.02 3.58 -1.36
CA ILE A 32 -19.42 3.79 -1.01
C ILE A 32 -19.83 2.62 -0.12
N ILE A 33 -20.17 2.91 1.14
CA ILE A 33 -20.55 1.90 2.13
C ILE A 33 -22.08 1.78 2.17
N HIS A 34 -22.59 0.55 2.11
CA HIS A 34 -24.03 0.29 2.11
C HIS A 34 -24.52 -0.21 3.47
N LYS A 35 -23.81 -1.19 4.06
CA LYS A 35 -24.28 -1.87 5.26
C LYS A 35 -23.15 -2.59 5.99
N LEU A 36 -23.17 -2.55 7.31
CA LEU A 36 -22.31 -3.33 8.18
C LEU A 36 -23.09 -4.53 8.74
N TYR A 37 -22.49 -5.71 8.64
CA TYR A 37 -22.99 -6.95 9.21
C TYR A 37 -22.09 -7.40 10.36
N ILE A 38 -22.70 -7.68 11.52
CA ILE A 38 -22.02 -8.10 12.74
C ILE A 38 -22.58 -9.45 13.19
N LYS A 39 -21.71 -10.35 13.67
CA LYS A 39 -22.15 -11.63 14.26
C LYS A 39 -22.90 -11.37 15.58
N SER A 40 -24.12 -11.87 15.70
CA SER A 40 -24.99 -11.64 16.88
C SER A 40 -24.31 -11.99 18.21
N ASP A 41 -23.63 -13.13 18.27
CA ASP A 41 -23.16 -13.73 19.54
C ASP A 41 -21.68 -13.46 19.83
N LEU A 42 -21.11 -12.37 19.27
CA LEU A 42 -19.69 -11.99 19.42
C LEU A 42 -19.23 -11.82 20.87
N SER A 43 -20.15 -11.62 21.81
CA SER A 43 -19.89 -11.39 23.24
C SER A 43 -20.05 -12.65 24.11
N GLU A 44 -20.40 -13.81 23.54
CA GLU A 44 -20.72 -15.03 24.33
C GLU A 44 -19.71 -16.21 24.17
N GLU A 45 -18.81 -16.19 23.18
CA GLU A 45 -17.81 -17.25 22.94
C GLU A 45 -16.57 -17.22 23.86
N LYS A 46 -16.46 -18.17 24.81
CA LYS A 46 -15.37 -18.27 25.81
C LYS A 46 -13.95 -18.29 25.19
N GLY A 47 -13.09 -17.36 25.65
CA GLY A 47 -11.65 -17.29 25.37
C GLY A 47 -11.31 -16.34 24.20
N SER A 48 -10.62 -15.23 24.50
CA SER A 48 -10.37 -14.04 23.61
C SER A 48 -11.44 -12.93 23.65
N HIS A 49 -12.30 -12.93 24.67
CA HIS A 49 -13.48 -12.06 24.84
C HIS A 49 -13.20 -10.56 24.89
N GLU A 50 -12.15 -10.13 25.59
CA GLU A 50 -11.93 -8.70 25.84
C GLU A 50 -11.46 -7.95 24.58
N ILE A 51 -10.57 -8.57 23.79
CA ILE A 51 -10.03 -7.93 22.59
C ILE A 51 -11.12 -7.79 21.52
N LEU A 52 -11.89 -8.85 21.25
CA LEU A 52 -12.94 -8.82 20.22
C LEU A 52 -14.11 -7.92 20.61
N SER A 53 -14.49 -7.86 21.89
CA SER A 53 -15.52 -6.93 22.37
C SER A 53 -15.08 -5.47 22.26
N ASN A 54 -13.80 -5.17 22.55
CA ASN A 54 -13.23 -3.84 22.33
C ASN A 54 -13.28 -3.45 20.84
N TRP A 55 -12.93 -4.36 19.94
CA TRP A 55 -13.03 -4.12 18.49
C TRP A 55 -14.48 -3.94 18.02
N LYS A 56 -15.41 -4.76 18.53
CA LYS A 56 -16.85 -4.61 18.24
C LYS A 56 -17.32 -3.18 18.57
N LYS A 57 -17.03 -2.72 19.79
CA LYS A 57 -17.42 -1.38 20.25
C LYS A 57 -16.82 -0.27 19.39
N ARG A 58 -15.54 -0.40 19.00
CA ARG A 58 -14.88 0.56 18.09
C ARG A 58 -15.54 0.59 16.70
N ILE A 59 -15.86 -0.57 16.14
CA ILE A 59 -16.49 -0.66 14.82
C ILE A 59 -17.93 -0.12 14.86
N GLU A 60 -18.70 -0.45 15.89
CA GLU A 60 -20.07 0.06 16.08
C GLU A 60 -20.09 1.59 16.25
N ASN A 61 -19.15 2.14 17.01
CA ASN A 61 -19.01 3.60 17.15
C ASN A 61 -18.67 4.25 15.81
N ALA A 62 -17.67 3.72 15.08
CA ALA A 62 -17.30 4.24 13.77
C ALA A 62 -18.45 4.14 12.75
N ALA A 63 -19.25 3.07 12.80
CA ALA A 63 -20.42 2.90 11.96
C ALA A 63 -21.53 3.89 12.32
N SER A 64 -21.76 4.13 13.61
CA SER A 64 -22.74 5.11 14.11
C SER A 64 -22.38 6.54 13.69
N GLU A 65 -21.12 6.95 13.88
CA GLU A 65 -20.59 8.25 13.44
C GLU A 65 -20.65 8.43 11.91
N ALA A 66 -20.67 7.32 11.17
CA ALA A 66 -20.79 7.29 9.73
C ALA A 66 -22.21 7.10 9.21
N GLU A 67 -23.20 7.02 10.09
CA GLU A 67 -24.61 6.74 9.76
C GLU A 67 -24.77 5.47 8.91
N ILE A 68 -23.92 4.47 9.14
CA ILE A 68 -23.94 3.20 8.41
C ILE A 68 -24.95 2.25 9.08
N PRO A 69 -25.93 1.69 8.33
CA PRO A 69 -26.84 0.69 8.86
C PRO A 69 -26.11 -0.55 9.35
N VAL A 70 -26.39 -0.97 10.59
CA VAL A 70 -25.81 -2.16 11.22
C VAL A 70 -26.86 -3.28 11.31
N VAL A 71 -26.53 -4.47 10.84
CA VAL A 71 -27.38 -5.66 10.87
C VAL A 71 -26.67 -6.79 11.61
N GLN A 72 -27.30 -7.31 12.66
CA GLN A 72 -26.83 -8.50 13.35
C GLN A 72 -27.25 -9.75 12.57
N THR A 73 -26.36 -10.74 12.44
CA THR A 73 -26.62 -11.97 11.67
C THR A 73 -25.80 -13.16 12.18
N SER A 74 -26.09 -14.36 11.66
CA SER A 74 -25.44 -15.59 12.08
C SER A 74 -24.04 -15.76 11.47
N ASN A 75 -23.17 -16.54 12.13
CA ASN A 75 -21.85 -16.89 11.61
C ASN A 75 -21.93 -17.56 10.23
N ALA A 76 -22.91 -18.45 10.04
CA ALA A 76 -23.11 -19.15 8.77
C ALA A 76 -23.44 -18.18 7.62
N HIS A 77 -24.25 -17.15 7.88
CA HIS A 77 -24.56 -16.12 6.89
C HIS A 77 -23.31 -15.32 6.51
N LEU A 78 -22.54 -14.83 7.50
CA LEU A 78 -21.29 -14.11 7.24
C LEU A 78 -20.29 -14.94 6.45
N SER A 79 -20.08 -16.21 6.86
CA SER A 79 -19.20 -17.14 6.16
C SER A 79 -19.62 -17.33 4.70
N LYS A 80 -20.93 -17.43 4.42
CA LYS A 80 -21.44 -17.50 3.04
C LYS A 80 -21.12 -16.25 2.23
N MET A 81 -21.26 -15.06 2.81
CA MET A 81 -20.99 -13.79 2.12
C MET A 81 -19.53 -13.65 1.66
N VAL A 82 -18.60 -14.24 2.41
CA VAL A 82 -17.14 -14.13 2.15
C VAL A 82 -16.50 -15.44 1.69
N ASN A 83 -17.30 -16.41 1.23
CA ASN A 83 -16.85 -17.72 0.75
C ASN A 83 -15.95 -18.47 1.77
N GLY A 84 -16.39 -18.54 3.02
CA GLY A 84 -15.72 -19.27 4.11
C GLY A 84 -14.45 -18.59 4.64
N ARG A 85 -14.11 -17.39 4.15
CA ARG A 85 -12.91 -16.67 4.60
C ARG A 85 -13.06 -16.15 6.03
N PRO A 86 -11.95 -15.99 6.78
CA PRO A 86 -11.99 -15.60 8.19
C PRO A 86 -12.41 -14.14 8.37
N HIS A 87 -13.72 -13.91 8.53
CA HIS A 87 -14.35 -12.60 8.70
C HIS A 87 -14.27 -12.05 10.13
N GLN A 88 -13.93 -12.86 11.13
CA GLN A 88 -13.82 -12.42 12.54
C GLN A 88 -15.10 -11.77 13.09
N GLY A 89 -16.26 -12.17 12.57
CA GLY A 89 -17.56 -11.62 12.98
C GLY A 89 -17.96 -10.28 12.34
N PHE A 90 -17.17 -9.72 11.42
CA PHE A 90 -17.48 -8.43 10.77
C PHE A 90 -17.38 -8.53 9.25
N VAL A 91 -18.44 -8.09 8.56
CA VAL A 91 -18.49 -7.97 7.09
C VAL A 91 -19.14 -6.64 6.71
N LEU A 92 -18.53 -5.92 5.79
CA LEU A 92 -19.00 -4.65 5.27
C LEU A 92 -19.36 -4.80 3.80
N GLU A 93 -20.61 -4.50 3.45
CA GLU A 93 -21.06 -4.41 2.07
C GLU A 93 -20.75 -2.99 1.54
N ALA A 94 -19.93 -2.92 0.50
CA ALA A 94 -19.47 -1.66 -0.07
C ALA A 94 -19.16 -1.79 -1.57
N SER A 95 -19.00 -0.65 -2.24
CA SER A 95 -18.49 -0.62 -3.61
C SER A 95 -17.05 -1.15 -3.70
N GLN A 96 -16.58 -1.37 -4.93
CA GLN A 96 -15.16 -1.48 -5.19
C GLN A 96 -14.43 -0.22 -4.73
N ILE A 97 -13.17 -0.37 -4.28
CA ILE A 97 -12.30 0.77 -4.01
C ILE A 97 -11.98 1.47 -5.33
N PRO A 98 -12.16 2.80 -5.43
CA PRO A 98 -11.93 3.53 -6.66
C PRO A 98 -10.45 3.49 -7.03
N VAL A 99 -10.17 3.23 -8.30
CA VAL A 99 -8.82 3.28 -8.88
C VAL A 99 -8.83 4.32 -9.99
N LYS A 100 -8.01 5.36 -9.86
CA LYS A 100 -7.92 6.45 -10.84
C LYS A 100 -6.78 6.20 -11.82
N ALA A 101 -6.95 6.56 -13.09
CA ALA A 101 -5.83 6.58 -14.03
C ALA A 101 -4.89 7.76 -13.76
N ILE A 102 -3.61 7.64 -14.12
CA ILE A 102 -2.69 8.78 -14.09
C ILE A 102 -3.01 9.75 -15.23
N ASN A 103 -3.11 11.04 -14.91
CA ASN A 103 -3.26 12.15 -15.84
C ASN A 103 -2.88 13.45 -15.12
N ARG A 104 -2.90 14.58 -15.84
CA ARG A 104 -2.50 15.88 -15.28
C ARG A 104 -3.22 16.22 -13.98
N ARG A 105 -4.53 15.95 -13.88
CA ARG A 105 -5.32 16.24 -12.67
C ARG A 105 -4.91 15.35 -11.51
N THR A 106 -4.84 14.04 -11.74
CA THR A 106 -4.53 13.08 -10.66
C THR A 106 -3.10 13.19 -10.16
N VAL A 107 -2.17 13.68 -10.98
CA VAL A 107 -0.82 14.02 -10.53
C VAL A 107 -0.83 15.17 -9.51
N PHE A 108 -1.73 16.16 -9.65
CA PHE A 108 -1.90 17.18 -8.60
C PHE A 108 -2.48 16.60 -7.32
N ASP A 109 -3.43 15.66 -7.41
CA ASP A 109 -3.97 14.94 -6.22
C ASP A 109 -2.85 14.26 -5.41
N LEU A 110 -1.76 13.82 -6.06
CA LEU A 110 -0.61 13.18 -5.41
C LEU A 110 0.29 14.14 -4.62
N PHE A 111 0.10 15.45 -4.76
CA PHE A 111 0.77 16.48 -3.94
C PHE A 111 -0.11 17.06 -2.85
N ASP A 112 -1.43 16.89 -2.96
CA ASP A 112 -2.39 17.46 -2.05
C ASP A 112 -2.61 16.56 -0.83
N THR A 113 -2.14 17.01 0.33
CA THR A 113 -2.26 16.27 1.60
C THR A 113 -3.72 15.99 1.99
N LYS A 114 -4.69 16.80 1.52
CA LYS A 114 -6.11 16.52 1.71
C LYS A 114 -6.57 15.34 0.85
N SER A 115 -6.20 15.35 -0.42
CA SER A 115 -6.51 14.28 -1.38
C SER A 115 -5.82 12.95 -1.02
N LEU A 116 -4.72 13.00 -0.27
CA LEU A 116 -3.98 11.82 0.22
C LEU A 116 -4.51 11.24 1.54
N GLY A 117 -5.56 11.81 2.14
CA GLY A 117 -6.14 11.28 3.38
C GLY A 117 -5.21 11.37 4.59
N LEU A 118 -4.13 12.17 4.51
CA LEU A 118 -3.13 12.34 5.58
C LEU A 118 -3.61 13.27 6.72
N GLN A 119 -4.89 13.65 6.73
CA GLN A 119 -5.49 14.34 7.86
C GLN A 119 -5.96 13.31 8.88
N ASN A 120 -5.27 13.27 10.02
CA ASN A 120 -5.77 12.53 11.18
C ASN A 120 -6.93 13.34 11.79
N PRO A 121 -8.18 12.84 11.85
CA PRO A 121 -9.31 13.61 12.38
C PRO A 121 -9.12 14.02 13.84
N SER A 122 -8.25 13.32 14.57
CA SER A 122 -8.02 13.48 16.00
C SER A 122 -6.82 14.37 16.35
N THR A 123 -5.94 14.69 15.39
CA THR A 123 -4.77 15.54 15.64
C THR A 123 -4.61 16.60 14.55
N ASN A 124 -4.79 17.88 14.92
CA ASN A 124 -4.54 19.04 14.07
C ASN A 124 -3.05 19.24 13.67
N MET A 125 -2.24 18.18 13.67
CA MET A 125 -0.86 18.23 13.19
C MET A 125 -0.85 18.08 11.67
N VAL A 126 -1.14 19.17 10.97
CA VAL A 126 -0.75 19.31 9.56
C VAL A 126 0.77 19.39 9.53
N ASN A 127 1.44 18.26 9.33
CA ASN A 127 2.88 18.22 9.17
C ASN A 127 3.20 18.77 7.76
N ARG A 128 3.23 20.11 7.65
CA ARG A 128 3.38 20.90 6.40
C ARG A 128 4.68 20.63 5.62
N HIS A 129 5.51 19.70 6.09
CA HIS A 129 6.82 19.37 5.54
C HIS A 129 6.94 17.94 4.96
N VAL A 130 5.87 17.13 4.97
CA VAL A 130 5.93 15.75 4.48
C VAL A 130 5.75 15.75 2.96
N ARG A 131 6.85 15.57 2.24
CA ARG A 131 6.83 15.33 0.80
C ARG A 131 6.41 13.88 0.54
N PRO A 132 5.52 13.62 -0.43
CA PRO A 132 4.90 12.30 -0.59
C PRO A 132 5.95 11.23 -0.90
N LEU A 133 5.84 10.11 -0.18
CA LEU A 133 6.39 8.83 -0.57
C LEU A 133 5.25 8.05 -1.23
N ILE A 134 5.46 7.61 -2.46
CA ILE A 134 4.50 6.86 -3.25
C ILE A 134 5.09 5.50 -3.56
N LEU A 135 4.28 4.46 -3.45
CA LEU A 135 4.67 3.11 -3.84
C LEU A 135 4.17 2.83 -5.26
N LEU A 136 5.03 2.33 -6.14
CA LEU A 136 4.68 1.78 -7.44
C LEU A 136 4.93 0.27 -7.43
N ILE A 137 3.89 -0.53 -7.61
CA ILE A 137 3.98 -1.99 -7.75
C ILE A 137 3.93 -2.37 -9.23
N ASP A 138 4.97 -3.02 -9.72
CA ASP A 138 5.09 -3.44 -11.10
C ASP A 138 5.09 -4.98 -11.24
N HIS A 139 4.23 -5.50 -12.12
CA HIS A 139 4.10 -6.92 -12.44
C HIS A 139 3.91 -7.88 -11.23
N LEU A 140 3.47 -7.38 -10.07
CA LEU A 140 3.27 -8.23 -8.90
C LEU A 140 1.96 -9.02 -9.02
N THR A 141 2.04 -10.34 -9.00
CA THR A 141 0.88 -11.24 -9.17
C THR A 141 0.40 -11.88 -7.88
N ASP A 142 1.27 -12.00 -6.87
CA ASP A 142 0.95 -12.63 -5.59
C ASP A 142 0.24 -11.64 -4.63
N VAL A 143 -0.98 -12.00 -4.21
CA VAL A 143 -1.80 -11.23 -3.27
C VAL A 143 -1.21 -11.16 -1.87
N MET A 144 -0.43 -12.15 -1.44
CA MET A 144 0.20 -12.19 -0.13
C MET A 144 1.32 -11.15 -0.05
N ASN A 145 2.21 -11.16 -1.04
CA ASN A 145 3.22 -10.12 -1.21
C ASN A 145 2.59 -8.73 -1.36
N PHE A 146 1.56 -8.58 -2.20
CA PHE A 146 0.88 -7.29 -2.39
C PHE A 146 0.31 -6.73 -1.08
N GLY A 147 -0.37 -7.56 -0.28
CA GLY A 147 -0.90 -7.16 1.02
C GLY A 147 0.19 -6.77 2.03
N SER A 148 1.27 -7.55 2.08
CA SER A 148 2.39 -7.35 3.00
C SER A 148 3.18 -6.07 2.68
N ILE A 149 3.43 -5.81 1.40
CA ILE A 149 4.09 -4.58 0.93
C ILE A 149 3.27 -3.35 1.31
N ILE A 150 1.95 -3.35 1.06
CA ILE A 150 1.10 -2.20 1.38
C ILE A 150 1.08 -1.92 2.87
N ARG A 151 1.02 -2.97 3.70
CA ARG A 151 1.07 -2.82 5.15
C ARG A 151 2.36 -2.13 5.59
N SER A 152 3.51 -2.57 5.07
CA SER A 152 4.80 -1.91 5.33
C SER A 152 4.82 -0.48 4.80
N ALA A 153 4.31 -0.24 3.59
CA ALA A 153 4.28 1.07 2.97
C ALA A 153 3.49 2.09 3.80
N VAL A 154 2.28 1.74 4.24
CA VAL A 154 1.47 2.62 5.12
C VAL A 154 2.18 2.86 6.45
N PHE A 155 2.78 1.83 7.04
CA PHE A 155 3.54 1.98 8.28
C PHE A 155 4.69 2.98 8.14
N PHE A 156 5.40 2.95 7.01
CA PHE A 156 6.50 3.89 6.69
C PHE A 156 6.02 5.20 6.04
N GLY A 157 4.72 5.52 6.09
CA GLY A 157 4.20 6.81 5.66
C GLY A 157 4.04 6.98 4.15
N ALA A 158 3.91 5.88 3.40
CA ALA A 158 3.45 5.96 2.01
C ALA A 158 2.08 6.64 1.94
N SER A 159 1.90 7.46 0.93
CA SER A 159 0.77 8.38 0.79
C SER A 159 -0.18 7.99 -0.35
N ALA A 160 0.29 7.20 -1.32
CA ALA A 160 -0.51 6.66 -2.41
C ALA A 160 0.10 5.35 -2.91
N LEU A 161 -0.74 4.55 -3.56
CA LEU A 161 -0.32 3.33 -4.27
C LEU A 161 -0.60 3.47 -5.76
N LEU A 162 0.45 3.31 -6.56
CA LEU A 162 0.40 3.14 -8.00
C LEU A 162 0.66 1.67 -8.32
N PHE A 163 0.06 1.19 -9.39
CA PHE A 163 0.39 -0.13 -9.92
C PHE A 163 0.27 -0.19 -11.43
N SER A 164 1.10 -1.04 -12.03
CA SER A 164 1.16 -1.29 -13.47
C SER A 164 -0.13 -1.92 -14.02
N PRO A 165 -0.33 -1.88 -15.35
CA PRO A 165 -1.38 -2.67 -16.01
C PRO A 165 -1.27 -4.18 -15.72
N PRO A 166 -2.28 -4.98 -16.12
CA PRO A 166 -2.15 -6.43 -16.13
C PRO A 166 -0.84 -6.88 -16.80
N PRO A 167 -0.11 -7.84 -16.21
CA PRO A 167 -0.60 -8.87 -15.28
C PRO A 167 -0.58 -8.52 -13.78
N CYS A 168 -0.30 -7.27 -13.39
CA CYS A 168 -0.30 -6.90 -11.97
C CYS A 168 -1.66 -7.13 -11.31
N VAL A 169 -1.66 -7.68 -10.09
CA VAL A 169 -2.88 -7.93 -9.32
C VAL A 169 -3.54 -6.61 -8.90
N GLY A 170 -4.86 -6.55 -9.02
CA GLY A 170 -5.66 -5.40 -8.64
C GLY A 170 -6.14 -5.48 -7.18
N PRO A 171 -6.61 -4.34 -6.61
CA PRO A 171 -7.12 -4.30 -5.25
C PRO A 171 -8.36 -5.20 -5.08
N SER A 172 -8.46 -5.86 -3.93
CA SER A 172 -9.59 -6.74 -3.60
C SER A 172 -9.84 -6.77 -2.09
N PRO A 173 -11.03 -7.23 -1.63
CA PRO A 173 -11.28 -7.45 -0.21
C PRO A 173 -10.30 -8.42 0.45
N LEU A 174 -9.76 -9.38 -0.32
CA LEU A 174 -8.71 -10.27 0.16
C LEU A 174 -7.42 -9.51 0.47
N ILE A 175 -6.97 -8.64 -0.44
CA ILE A 175 -5.79 -7.80 -0.20
C ILE A 175 -6.03 -6.83 0.96
N SER A 176 -7.25 -6.29 1.08
CA SER A 176 -7.64 -5.47 2.24
C SER A 176 -7.50 -6.25 3.56
N LYS A 177 -7.86 -7.53 3.58
CA LYS A 177 -7.64 -8.43 4.72
C LYS A 177 -6.16 -8.70 5.00
N LEU A 178 -5.40 -9.08 3.96
CA LEU A 178 -3.99 -9.44 4.07
C LEU A 178 -3.11 -8.25 4.50
N SER A 179 -3.48 -7.05 4.07
CA SER A 179 -2.81 -5.79 4.45
C SER A 179 -3.28 -5.23 5.80
N VAL A 180 -4.16 -5.92 6.53
CA VAL A 180 -4.71 -5.48 7.81
C VAL A 180 -5.41 -4.11 7.68
N GLY A 181 -6.13 -3.91 6.58
CA GLY A 181 -6.86 -2.68 6.28
C GLY A 181 -6.02 -1.57 5.66
N ALA A 182 -4.69 -1.72 5.56
CA ALA A 182 -3.81 -0.69 5.00
C ALA A 182 -4.14 -0.31 3.55
N LEU A 183 -4.71 -1.23 2.76
CA LEU A 183 -5.23 -0.91 1.42
C LEU A 183 -6.29 0.20 1.45
N GLU A 184 -7.15 0.23 2.46
CA GLU A 184 -8.24 1.21 2.58
C GLU A 184 -7.72 2.59 3.00
N CYS A 185 -6.45 2.69 3.43
CA CYS A 185 -5.82 3.94 3.86
C CYS A 185 -5.19 4.73 2.69
N LEU A 186 -4.92 4.08 1.55
CA LEU A 186 -4.18 4.68 0.43
C LEU A 186 -5.09 4.98 -0.76
N PRO A 187 -5.06 6.20 -1.35
CA PRO A 187 -5.65 6.43 -2.66
C PRO A 187 -4.90 5.59 -3.71
N LEU A 188 -5.69 4.99 -4.62
CA LEU A 188 -5.19 4.03 -5.60
C LEU A 188 -5.17 4.61 -7.01
N TYR A 189 -4.04 4.43 -7.69
CA TYR A 189 -3.85 4.83 -9.07
C TYR A 189 -3.33 3.69 -9.92
N ARG A 190 -3.74 3.65 -11.18
CA ARG A 190 -3.26 2.67 -12.17
C ARG A 190 -2.56 3.39 -13.30
N LEU A 191 -1.40 2.89 -13.68
CA LEU A 191 -0.74 3.28 -14.92
C LEU A 191 -1.52 2.67 -16.10
N THR A 192 -1.81 3.48 -17.10
CA THR A 192 -2.50 3.04 -18.33
C THR A 192 -1.57 3.02 -19.53
N ASP A 193 -0.64 3.98 -19.60
CA ASP A 193 0.46 4.03 -20.55
C ASP A 193 1.73 4.26 -19.73
N VAL A 194 2.45 3.17 -19.44
CA VAL A 194 3.54 3.18 -18.45
C VAL A 194 4.61 4.21 -18.80
N PRO A 195 5.19 4.26 -20.02
CA PRO A 195 6.15 5.30 -20.37
C PRO A 195 5.58 6.72 -20.25
N HIS A 196 4.36 6.96 -20.71
CA HIS A 196 3.75 8.29 -20.66
C HIS A 196 3.48 8.76 -19.23
N ASP A 197 2.88 7.90 -18.42
CA ASP A 197 2.45 8.20 -17.06
C ASP A 197 3.66 8.45 -16.16
N LEU A 198 4.73 7.65 -16.29
CA LEU A 198 5.97 7.85 -15.54
C LEU A 198 6.70 9.12 -15.98
N LYS A 199 6.68 9.46 -17.28
CA LYS A 199 7.21 10.74 -17.76
C LYS A 199 6.42 11.92 -17.21
N LEU A 200 5.10 11.82 -17.11
CA LEU A 200 4.26 12.84 -16.52
C LEU A 200 4.59 13.05 -15.04
N LEU A 201 4.77 11.97 -14.28
CA LEU A 201 5.16 12.01 -12.87
C LEU A 201 6.56 12.61 -12.68
N SER A 202 7.55 12.17 -13.48
CA SER A 202 8.91 12.73 -13.47
C SER A 202 8.89 14.24 -13.78
N SER A 203 8.14 14.65 -14.80
CA SER A 203 8.02 16.06 -15.21
C SER A 203 7.33 16.93 -14.13
N ALA A 204 6.50 16.34 -13.29
CA ALA A 204 5.88 17.00 -12.14
C ALA A 204 6.82 17.10 -10.91
N GLY A 205 8.04 16.55 -11.01
CA GLY A 205 9.08 16.66 -9.98
C GLY A 205 9.24 15.43 -9.09
N PHE A 206 8.53 14.32 -9.35
CA PHE A 206 8.73 13.07 -8.63
C PHE A 206 10.11 12.46 -8.95
N LEU A 207 10.83 12.08 -7.90
CA LEU A 207 12.02 11.24 -8.02
C LEU A 207 11.59 9.77 -8.09
N LEU A 208 11.61 9.20 -9.28
CA LEU A 208 11.44 7.76 -9.49
C LEU A 208 12.70 6.99 -9.07
N VAL A 209 12.54 6.09 -8.10
CA VAL A 209 13.57 5.20 -7.57
C VAL A 209 13.10 3.75 -7.76
N GLY A 210 13.84 2.94 -8.50
CA GLY A 210 13.47 1.55 -8.78
C GLY A 210 14.40 0.54 -8.11
N THR A 211 13.89 -0.63 -7.78
CA THR A 211 14.71 -1.78 -7.38
C THR A 211 15.23 -2.53 -8.59
N ALA A 212 16.53 -2.78 -8.65
CA ALA A 212 17.13 -3.52 -9.74
C ALA A 212 17.94 -4.71 -9.23
N GLY A 213 17.68 -5.88 -9.83
CA GLY A 213 18.56 -7.05 -9.75
C GLY A 213 19.63 -7.01 -10.84
N ASN A 214 20.59 -7.94 -10.79
CA ASN A 214 21.71 -7.97 -11.74
C ASN A 214 21.26 -8.02 -13.21
N THR A 215 20.29 -8.89 -13.53
CA THR A 215 19.80 -9.11 -14.90
C THR A 215 19.20 -7.85 -15.54
N GLY A 216 18.43 -7.06 -14.78
CA GLY A 216 17.83 -5.82 -15.27
C GLY A 216 18.84 -4.68 -15.45
N CYS A 217 19.94 -4.70 -14.69
CA CYS A 217 20.99 -3.69 -14.77
C CYS A 217 21.92 -3.92 -15.97
N GLU A 218 22.28 -5.18 -16.21
CA GLU A 218 23.08 -5.60 -17.36
C GLU A 218 22.39 -5.24 -18.69
N ALA A 219 21.08 -5.48 -18.79
CA ALA A 219 20.30 -5.14 -19.98
C ALA A 219 20.30 -3.64 -20.32
N LEU A 220 20.47 -2.77 -19.31
CA LEU A 220 20.40 -1.31 -19.46
C LEU A 220 21.77 -0.61 -19.32
N ASN A 221 22.86 -1.36 -19.17
CA ASN A 221 24.21 -0.82 -18.88
C ASN A 221 24.22 0.19 -17.72
N ARG A 222 23.48 -0.10 -16.65
CA ARG A 222 23.43 0.76 -15.44
C ARG A 222 24.07 0.05 -14.25
N SER A 223 24.67 0.83 -13.36
CA SER A 223 25.20 0.33 -12.08
C SER A 223 24.25 0.75 -10.96
N PRO A 224 23.51 -0.18 -10.34
CA PRO A 224 22.57 0.15 -9.26
C PRO A 224 23.36 0.51 -8.01
N VAL A 225 22.86 1.49 -7.26
CA VAL A 225 23.48 1.94 -6.01
C VAL A 225 23.18 0.93 -4.90
N PRO A 226 24.22 0.36 -4.24
CA PRO A 226 24.03 -0.42 -3.02
C PRO A 226 23.31 0.39 -1.96
N THR A 227 22.30 -0.18 -1.30
CA THR A 227 21.49 0.55 -0.31
C THR A 227 22.30 1.16 0.84
N TRP A 228 23.44 0.57 1.21
CA TRP A 228 24.32 1.12 2.25
C TRP A 228 25.14 2.34 1.79
N LEU A 229 25.29 2.57 0.48
CA LEU A 229 25.94 3.76 -0.09
C LEU A 229 24.92 4.87 -0.40
N LEU A 230 23.63 4.60 -0.19
CA LEU A 230 22.57 5.55 -0.47
C LEU A 230 22.64 6.72 0.52
N THR A 231 22.75 7.93 -0.01
CA THR A 231 22.81 9.16 0.77
C THR A 231 21.56 10.01 0.60
N GLY A 232 21.34 10.96 1.51
CA GLY A 232 20.16 11.84 1.50
C GLY A 232 20.05 12.69 0.23
N ASP A 233 21.16 13.23 -0.25
CA ASP A 233 21.22 14.07 -1.46
C ASP A 233 20.74 13.33 -2.71
N GLN A 234 21.07 12.04 -2.85
CA GLN A 234 20.61 11.21 -3.96
C GLN A 234 19.09 11.02 -3.98
N ILE A 235 18.45 11.07 -2.81
CA ILE A 235 16.99 11.02 -2.68
C ILE A 235 16.35 12.42 -2.52
N GLY A 236 17.14 13.46 -2.82
CA GLY A 236 16.69 14.84 -2.86
C GLY A 236 16.56 15.51 -1.50
N VAL A 237 17.24 15.02 -0.46
CA VAL A 237 17.43 15.70 0.83
C VAL A 237 18.64 16.63 0.69
N GLN A 238 18.43 17.94 0.69
CA GLN A 238 19.50 18.94 0.68
C GLN A 238 19.46 19.71 2.00
N ASP A 239 20.62 20.19 2.48
CA ASP A 239 20.75 20.91 3.76
C ASP A 239 19.67 22.01 3.91
N GLY A 240 18.69 21.77 4.80
CA GLY A 240 17.59 22.69 5.09
C GLY A 240 16.38 22.66 4.12
N ILE A 241 16.36 21.80 3.10
CA ILE A 241 15.26 21.65 2.13
C ILE A 241 14.55 20.30 2.31
N ASN A 242 13.21 20.30 2.30
CA ASN A 242 12.39 19.09 2.37
C ASN A 242 12.75 18.08 1.23
N PRO A 243 12.76 16.76 1.49
CA PRO A 243 13.09 15.75 0.48
C PRO A 243 12.24 15.88 -0.78
N LYS A 244 12.77 15.50 -1.95
CA LYS A 244 11.94 15.44 -3.16
C LYS A 244 10.75 14.48 -2.97
N PRO A 245 9.59 14.78 -3.58
CA PRO A 245 8.50 13.79 -3.69
C PRO A 245 9.06 12.55 -4.40
N LEU A 246 8.83 11.35 -3.86
CA LEU A 246 9.52 10.13 -4.28
C LEU A 246 8.53 9.03 -4.64
N ILE A 247 8.81 8.32 -5.73
CA ILE A 247 8.12 7.09 -6.10
C ILE A 247 9.12 5.94 -5.97
N LEU A 248 8.84 5.00 -5.07
CA LEU A 248 9.58 3.75 -4.96
C LEU A 248 8.89 2.69 -5.82
N ALA A 249 9.55 2.24 -6.88
CA ALA A 249 9.08 1.18 -7.75
C ALA A 249 9.65 -0.18 -7.32
N LEU A 250 8.75 -1.13 -7.07
CA LEU A 250 9.05 -2.51 -6.71
C LEU A 250 8.52 -3.46 -7.79
N GLY A 251 9.38 -4.37 -8.23
CA GLY A 251 9.04 -5.40 -9.20
C GLY A 251 8.74 -6.76 -8.58
N SER A 252 8.15 -7.66 -9.34
CA SER A 252 7.97 -9.06 -8.92
C SER A 252 9.30 -9.77 -8.64
N GLU A 253 9.30 -10.80 -7.79
CA GLU A 253 10.51 -11.57 -7.46
C GLU A 253 11.13 -12.25 -8.68
N SER A 254 10.30 -12.77 -9.59
CA SER A 254 10.76 -13.57 -10.73
C SER A 254 11.15 -12.73 -11.95
N ARG A 255 10.52 -11.56 -12.15
CA ARG A 255 10.76 -10.70 -13.33
C ARG A 255 11.45 -9.38 -13.00
N GLY A 256 11.45 -8.96 -11.74
CA GLY A 256 11.83 -7.61 -11.37
C GLY A 256 10.86 -6.56 -11.94
N LEU A 257 11.39 -5.34 -12.10
CA LEU A 257 10.70 -4.23 -12.77
C LEU A 257 10.76 -4.43 -14.29
N SER A 258 9.71 -4.01 -14.98
CA SER A 258 9.67 -3.89 -16.45
C SER A 258 10.75 -2.93 -16.95
N GLU A 259 11.18 -3.13 -18.20
CA GLU A 259 12.19 -2.25 -18.81
C GLU A 259 11.70 -0.81 -18.89
N GLU A 260 10.41 -0.59 -19.16
CA GLU A 260 9.79 0.73 -19.22
C GLU A 260 9.92 1.46 -17.88
N VAL A 261 9.64 0.78 -16.77
CA VAL A 261 9.77 1.35 -15.42
C VAL A 261 11.25 1.58 -15.09
N LEU A 262 12.14 0.62 -15.38
CA LEU A 262 13.58 0.76 -15.11
C LEU A 262 14.21 1.93 -15.86
N ARG A 263 13.85 2.13 -17.14
CA ARG A 263 14.33 3.25 -17.95
C ARG A 263 13.86 4.60 -17.42
N ALA A 264 12.63 4.67 -16.90
CA ALA A 264 12.06 5.87 -16.31
C ALA A 264 12.62 6.20 -14.90
N CYS A 265 13.23 5.24 -14.21
CA CYS A 265 13.86 5.46 -12.91
C CYS A 265 15.08 6.37 -13.04
N HIS A 266 15.15 7.39 -12.19
CA HIS A 266 16.33 8.27 -12.05
C HIS A 266 17.43 7.61 -11.23
N LEU A 267 17.03 6.78 -10.26
CA LEU A 267 17.91 6.03 -9.38
C LEU A 267 17.48 4.57 -9.35
N GLN A 268 18.46 3.67 -9.37
CA GLN A 268 18.24 2.23 -9.21
C GLN A 268 18.97 1.77 -7.96
N LEU A 269 18.26 1.04 -7.09
CA LEU A 269 18.77 0.55 -5.82
C LEU A 269 18.92 -0.98 -5.86
N ARG A 270 19.95 -1.47 -5.19
CA ARG A 270 20.17 -2.90 -4.95
C ARG A 270 20.39 -3.16 -3.46
N ILE A 271 19.64 -4.10 -2.90
CA ILE A 271 19.90 -4.63 -1.57
C ILE A 271 21.03 -5.65 -1.72
N VAL A 272 22.13 -5.43 -1.01
CA VAL A 272 23.30 -6.30 -1.08
C VAL A 272 23.28 -7.30 0.07
N GLY A 273 23.38 -8.59 -0.26
CA GLY A 273 23.48 -9.69 0.69
C GLY A 273 24.93 -10.03 1.05
N SER A 274 25.12 -11.07 1.86
CA SER A 274 26.44 -11.54 2.32
C SER A 274 27.28 -12.19 1.22
N GLN A 275 26.66 -12.66 0.15
CA GLN A 275 27.33 -13.15 -1.04
C GLN A 275 26.85 -12.31 -2.22
N GLU A 276 27.76 -11.58 -2.87
CA GLU A 276 27.57 -11.39 -4.30
C GLU A 276 27.65 -12.79 -4.88
N SER A 277 26.54 -13.37 -5.33
CA SER A 277 26.64 -14.51 -6.23
C SER A 277 27.47 -14.04 -7.41
N ILE A 278 28.77 -14.32 -7.36
CA ILE A 278 29.54 -14.64 -8.54
C ILE A 278 28.82 -15.87 -9.06
N VAL A 279 27.81 -15.64 -9.90
CA VAL A 279 27.17 -16.72 -10.63
C VAL A 279 28.27 -17.25 -11.54
N TYR A 280 29.00 -18.26 -11.08
CA TYR A 280 29.76 -19.09 -12.00
C TYR A 280 28.71 -19.76 -12.88
N PRO A 281 28.66 -19.49 -14.19
CA PRO A 281 27.53 -19.89 -15.03
C PRO A 281 27.27 -21.40 -15.12
N ASN A 282 28.12 -22.22 -14.47
CA ASN A 282 28.15 -23.67 -14.55
C ASN A 282 28.31 -24.39 -13.19
N ASP A 283 28.16 -23.72 -12.03
CA ASP A 283 28.21 -24.41 -10.73
C ASP A 283 26.79 -24.52 -10.12
N ASP A 284 26.09 -25.60 -10.48
CA ASP A 284 24.76 -25.96 -9.96
C ASP A 284 24.76 -26.31 -8.44
N ARG A 285 25.88 -26.08 -7.73
CA ARG A 285 26.03 -26.38 -6.30
C ARG A 285 25.69 -25.22 -5.38
N ASP A 286 25.43 -24.02 -5.91
CA ASP A 286 24.96 -22.89 -5.10
C ASP A 286 23.48 -23.06 -4.75
N SER A 287 23.24 -23.70 -3.60
CA SER A 287 21.93 -23.91 -3.00
C SER A 287 21.40 -22.72 -2.18
N LEU A 288 22.17 -21.63 -2.13
CA LEU A 288 21.81 -20.45 -1.36
C LEU A 288 20.81 -19.57 -2.13
N PRO A 289 19.82 -18.97 -1.45
CA PRO A 289 18.85 -18.12 -2.10
C PRO A 289 19.52 -16.88 -2.70
N SER A 290 19.38 -16.71 -4.01
CA SER A 290 19.98 -15.61 -4.78
C SER A 290 19.12 -14.34 -4.81
N SER A 291 17.92 -14.37 -4.21
CA SER A 291 16.99 -13.24 -4.15
C SER A 291 16.22 -13.21 -2.84
N LEU A 292 15.76 -12.02 -2.46
CA LEU A 292 14.87 -11.80 -1.33
C LEU A 292 13.41 -11.82 -1.80
N ASN A 293 12.52 -12.25 -0.90
CA ASN A 293 11.10 -12.01 -1.07
C ASN A 293 10.83 -10.50 -1.23
N VAL A 294 9.97 -10.13 -2.17
CA VAL A 294 9.74 -8.71 -2.52
C VAL A 294 9.14 -7.91 -1.36
N ALA A 295 8.33 -8.53 -0.50
CA ALA A 295 7.79 -7.84 0.67
C ALA A 295 8.85 -7.56 1.73
N VAL A 296 9.82 -8.48 1.89
CA VAL A 296 11.00 -8.26 2.75
C VAL A 296 11.86 -7.13 2.18
N ALA A 297 12.15 -7.17 0.89
CA ALA A 297 12.91 -6.12 0.20
C ALA A 297 12.22 -4.75 0.34
N ALA A 298 10.90 -4.69 0.18
CA ALA A 298 10.09 -3.49 0.40
C ALA A 298 10.29 -2.91 1.80
N GLY A 299 10.23 -3.75 2.83
CA GLY A 299 10.42 -3.33 4.22
C GLY A 299 11.79 -2.70 4.47
N ILE A 300 12.86 -3.34 3.97
CA ILE A 300 14.25 -2.84 4.08
C ILE A 300 14.39 -1.47 3.41
N LEU A 301 13.89 -1.34 2.18
CA LEU A 301 14.00 -0.10 1.41
C LEU A 301 13.18 1.04 2.00
N LEU A 302 11.95 0.74 2.41
CA LEU A 302 11.07 1.73 3.05
C LEU A 302 11.67 2.23 4.37
N TYR A 303 12.26 1.34 5.18
CA TYR A 303 12.98 1.73 6.39
C TYR A 303 14.14 2.66 6.07
N GLN A 304 15.02 2.28 5.13
CA GLN A 304 16.19 3.08 4.75
C GLN A 304 15.79 4.45 4.19
N LEU A 305 14.79 4.50 3.31
CA LEU A 305 14.29 5.74 2.74
C LEU A 305 13.65 6.62 3.81
N THR A 306 12.89 6.05 4.75
CA THR A 306 12.30 6.80 5.85
C THR A 306 13.38 7.43 6.72
N TYR A 307 14.41 6.66 7.07
CA TYR A 307 15.56 7.13 7.84
C TYR A 307 16.26 8.30 7.14
N LEU A 308 16.59 8.15 5.86
CA LEU A 308 17.28 9.19 5.09
C LEU A 308 16.42 10.44 4.87
N ARG A 309 15.10 10.29 4.67
CA ARG A 309 14.18 11.41 4.40
C ARG A 309 13.87 12.26 5.62
N HIS A 310 13.92 11.67 6.81
CA HIS A 310 13.41 12.33 8.02
C HIS A 310 14.42 12.41 9.17
N GLY A 311 15.58 11.77 9.05
CA GLY A 311 16.61 11.76 10.08
C GLY A 311 16.22 10.94 11.33
N PRO A 312 17.11 10.89 12.34
CA PRO A 312 16.92 10.06 13.54
C PRO A 312 15.73 10.48 14.42
N ASP A 313 15.34 11.76 14.42
CA ASP A 313 14.29 12.32 15.28
C ASP A 313 12.85 12.01 14.81
N ALA A 314 12.68 11.49 13.60
CA ALA A 314 11.37 11.22 13.02
C ALA A 314 10.82 9.81 13.31
N THR A 315 11.55 8.99 14.07
CA THR A 315 11.21 7.61 14.45
C THR A 315 10.05 7.49 15.44
N LYS A 316 9.13 8.45 15.49
CA LYS A 316 7.99 8.48 16.43
C LYS A 316 6.87 7.48 16.09
N SER A 317 6.91 6.84 14.91
CA SER A 317 6.05 5.69 14.59
C SER A 317 6.76 4.39 14.99
N CYS A 318 6.64 3.99 16.24
CA CYS A 318 7.15 2.69 16.69
C CYS A 318 6.18 1.57 16.29
N PHE A 319 6.72 0.52 15.67
CA PHE A 319 5.99 -0.75 15.55
C PHE A 319 6.02 -1.42 16.92
N TYR A 320 4.86 -1.67 17.51
CA TYR A 320 4.77 -2.54 18.68
C TYR A 320 4.65 -3.98 18.17
N PHE A 321 5.56 -4.85 18.60
CA PHE A 321 5.34 -6.29 18.46
C PHE A 321 4.05 -6.63 19.21
N GLN A 322 3.01 -7.01 18.47
CA GLN A 322 1.75 -7.53 19.00
C GLN A 322 1.82 -9.04 19.09
#